data_AF-A0A924DLN6-F1
#
_entry.id   AF-A0A924DLN6-F1
#
_cell.length_a   1.000
_cell.length_b   1.000
_cell.length_c   1.000
_cell.angle_alpha   90.00
_cell.angle_beta   90.00
_cell.angle_gamma   90.00
#
_symmetry.space_group_name_H-M   'P 1'
#
loop_
_entity.id
_entity.type
_entity.pdbx_description
1 polymer ?
#
loop_
_entity_poly.entity_id
_entity_poly.type
_entity_poly.pdbx_seq_one_letter_code
_entity_poly.pdbx_strand_id
1 'polypeptide(L)'
;MKFFMPVMLAALFLVGCEKIEGQLNITKDLKLVNSRGVTHLLKVGTYSADLSAKTSKKIVLRLNNDSDEKFVFVHNGNIPDNGSFSISSKVSGQPVDLTGDVSTVVTNSETREGTQSCTYQIPEQVCYPTGPYGGMSCSMQYRTVNGLQWIRYYDRQTNKNVNLSVKPSSATVESADFHGNINYADRVVTSESGCR
;
A
#
# COMPACT_ATOMS: atom_id res chain seq x y z
N MET A 1 -40.02 10.85 10.80
CA MET A 1 -38.69 11.49 10.84
C MET A 1 -37.68 10.52 10.25
N LYS A 2 -37.12 10.79 9.07
CA LYS A 2 -36.14 9.93 8.40
C LYS A 2 -34.74 10.40 8.81
N PHE A 3 -34.00 9.53 9.49
CA PHE A 3 -32.62 9.78 9.90
C PHE A 3 -31.73 9.89 8.65
N PHE A 4 -31.10 11.05 8.47
CA PHE A 4 -30.00 11.25 7.53
C PHE A 4 -28.78 10.52 8.11
N MET A 5 -28.42 9.40 7.50
CA MET A 5 -27.20 8.65 7.79
C MET A 5 -26.03 9.39 7.11
N PRO A 6 -25.03 9.91 7.84
CA PRO A 6 -23.86 10.50 7.21
C PRO A 6 -23.10 9.36 6.52
N VAL A 7 -22.99 9.46 5.20
CA VAL A 7 -22.11 8.63 4.39
C VAL A 7 -20.69 8.99 4.83
N MET A 8 -20.18 8.24 5.81
CA MET A 8 -18.78 8.18 6.14
C MET A 8 -18.11 7.66 4.88
N LEU A 9 -17.58 8.59 4.07
CA LEU A 9 -16.73 8.27 2.94
C LEU A 9 -15.50 7.64 3.56
N ALA A 10 -15.57 6.33 3.77
CA ALA A 10 -14.43 5.51 4.07
C ALA A 10 -13.49 5.77 2.91
N ALA A 11 -12.51 6.64 3.16
CA ALA A 11 -11.28 6.68 2.42
C ALA A 11 -10.82 5.23 2.46
N LEU A 12 -11.15 4.51 1.38
CA LEU A 12 -10.47 3.31 0.97
C LEU A 12 -9.04 3.80 0.83
N PHE A 13 -8.30 3.72 1.95
CA PHE A 13 -6.87 3.64 1.95
C PHE A 13 -6.62 2.49 1.00
N LEU A 14 -6.38 2.85 -0.26
CA LEU A 14 -5.60 2.10 -1.20
C LEU A 14 -4.28 1.92 -0.47
N VAL A 15 -4.23 0.93 0.42
CA VAL A 15 -3.01 0.27 0.85
C VAL A 15 -2.53 -0.43 -0.43
N GLY A 16 -2.09 0.39 -1.39
CA GLY A 16 -1.29 -0.03 -2.49
C GLY A 16 -0.15 -0.79 -1.84
N CYS A 17 0.07 -2.03 -2.31
CA CYS A 17 1.11 -2.89 -1.79
C CYS A 17 2.38 -2.05 -1.59
N GLU A 18 2.72 -1.75 -0.33
CA GLU A 18 3.85 -0.86 -0.03
C GLU A 18 5.10 -1.53 -0.59
N LYS A 19 5.77 -0.83 -1.51
CA LYS A 19 7.02 -1.27 -2.10
C LYS A 19 8.14 -0.54 -1.36
N ILE A 20 8.95 -1.30 -0.64
CA ILE A 20 10.09 -0.81 0.13
C ILE A 20 11.34 -1.04 -0.70
N GLU A 21 11.95 0.03 -1.17
CA GLU A 21 13.19 -0.04 -1.93
C GLU A 21 14.39 -0.15 -0.98
N GLY A 22 15.42 -0.88 -1.40
CA GLY A 22 16.56 -1.15 -0.55
C GLY A 22 17.71 -1.86 -1.25
N GLN A 23 18.62 -2.40 -0.43
CA GLN A 23 19.77 -3.16 -0.88
C GLN A 23 19.75 -4.53 -0.22
N LEU A 24 19.97 -5.58 -1.02
CA LEU A 24 20.21 -6.94 -0.58
C LEU A 24 21.71 -7.24 -0.68
N ASN A 25 22.35 -7.44 0.48
CA ASN A 25 23.75 -7.81 0.60
C ASN A 25 23.86 -9.32 0.80
N ILE A 26 24.41 -10.03 -0.19
CA ILE A 26 24.60 -11.47 -0.13
C ILE A 26 26.04 -11.75 0.28
N THR A 27 26.23 -12.35 1.45
CA THR A 27 27.54 -12.70 2.00
C THR A 27 27.98 -14.12 1.64
N LYS A 28 27.02 -14.99 1.28
CA LYS A 28 27.26 -16.36 0.80
C LYS A 28 26.27 -16.69 -0.32
N ASP A 29 26.74 -17.45 -1.31
CA ASP A 29 25.90 -17.96 -2.40
C ASP A 29 24.54 -18.48 -1.89
N LEU A 30 23.45 -17.88 -2.38
CA LEU A 30 22.10 -18.07 -1.88
C LEU A 30 21.23 -18.70 -2.96
N LYS A 31 20.59 -19.83 -2.64
CA LYS A 31 19.62 -20.47 -3.55
C LYS A 31 18.22 -20.01 -3.21
N LEU A 32 17.51 -19.42 -4.16
CA LEU A 32 16.10 -19.03 -4.04
C LEU A 32 15.28 -19.63 -5.17
N VAL A 33 13.99 -19.85 -4.94
CA VAL A 33 13.05 -20.34 -5.96
C VAL A 33 12.20 -19.16 -6.42
N ASN A 34 12.24 -18.85 -7.71
CA ASN A 34 11.44 -17.75 -8.25
C ASN A 34 9.96 -18.12 -8.39
N SER A 35 9.12 -17.15 -8.77
CA SER A 35 7.67 -17.38 -8.94
C SER A 35 7.30 -18.42 -10.01
N ARG A 36 8.25 -18.85 -10.85
CA ARG A 36 8.08 -19.90 -11.88
C ARG A 36 8.52 -21.28 -11.38
N GLY A 37 8.98 -21.40 -10.13
CA GLY A 37 9.50 -22.64 -9.57
C GLY A 37 10.94 -22.97 -9.98
N VAL A 38 11.64 -22.06 -10.67
CA VAL A 38 13.04 -22.25 -11.06
C VAL A 38 13.94 -21.86 -9.90
N THR A 39 14.93 -22.70 -9.60
CA THR A 39 15.94 -22.40 -8.59
C THR A 39 17.03 -21.51 -9.19
N HIS A 40 17.24 -20.34 -8.60
CA HIS A 40 18.28 -19.39 -8.97
C HIS A 40 19.36 -19.35 -7.88
N LEU A 41 20.61 -19.37 -8.31
CA LEU A 41 21.77 -19.20 -7.44
C LEU A 41 22.21 -17.74 -7.50
N LEU A 42 21.87 -16.98 -6.46
CA LEU A 42 22.37 -15.63 -6.28
C LEU A 42 23.79 -15.70 -5.72
N LYS A 43 24.71 -14.97 -6.35
CA LYS A 43 26.12 -14.95 -5.96
C LYS A 43 26.36 -13.93 -4.86
N VAL A 44 27.48 -14.07 -4.16
CA VAL A 44 27.98 -13.05 -3.23
C VAL A 44 28.05 -11.69 -3.94
N GLY A 45 27.51 -10.65 -3.31
CA GLY A 45 27.45 -9.30 -3.86
C GLY A 45 26.32 -8.47 -3.30
N THR A 46 26.25 -7.20 -3.71
CA THR A 46 25.18 -6.26 -3.34
C THR A 46 24.26 -6.05 -4.52
N TYR A 47 22.95 -6.17 -4.27
CA TYR A 47 21.90 -6.04 -5.27
C TYR A 47 20.94 -4.92 -4.87
N SER A 48 20.54 -4.07 -5.81
CA SER A 48 19.36 -3.24 -5.60
C SER A 48 18.12 -4.14 -5.63
N ALA A 49 17.27 -3.99 -4.64
CA ALA A 49 16.08 -4.83 -4.51
C ALA A 49 14.90 -4.02 -3.97
N ASP A 50 13.71 -4.55 -4.17
CA ASP A 50 12.52 -4.08 -3.51
C ASP A 50 11.78 -5.21 -2.82
N LEU A 51 11.21 -4.89 -1.68
CA LEU A 51 10.38 -5.76 -0.88
C LEU A 51 8.95 -5.24 -0.92
N SER A 52 7.99 -6.06 -1.32
CA SER A 52 6.58 -5.68 -1.31
C SER A 52 5.71 -6.72 -0.62
N ALA A 53 4.79 -6.25 0.22
CA ALA A 53 3.73 -7.09 0.78
C ALA A 53 2.55 -7.09 -0.19
N LYS A 54 2.51 -8.06 -1.11
CA LYS A 54 1.45 -8.13 -2.13
C LYS A 54 0.07 -8.46 -1.52
N THR A 55 0.08 -9.25 -0.45
CA THR A 55 -1.10 -9.57 0.36
C THR A 55 -0.64 -9.70 1.81
N SER A 56 -1.59 -9.83 2.75
CA SER A 56 -1.30 -10.13 4.16
C SER A 56 -0.59 -11.48 4.40
N LYS A 57 -0.28 -12.25 3.34
CA LYS A 57 0.33 -13.59 3.40
C LYS A 57 1.51 -13.78 2.45
N LYS A 58 1.91 -12.74 1.70
CA LYS A 58 2.94 -12.86 0.66
C LYS A 58 3.87 -11.67 0.69
N ILE A 59 5.15 -11.96 0.92
CA ILE A 59 6.26 -11.04 0.70
C ILE A 59 6.87 -11.37 -0.65
N VAL A 60 7.10 -10.35 -1.47
CA VAL A 60 7.79 -10.49 -2.75
C VAL A 60 9.07 -9.69 -2.68
N LEU A 61 10.20 -10.38 -2.82
CA LEU A 61 11.51 -9.77 -3.05
C LEU A 61 11.74 -9.74 -4.55
N ARG A 62 11.98 -8.56 -5.10
CA ARG A 62 12.36 -8.38 -6.49
C ARG A 62 13.76 -7.79 -6.55
N LEU A 63 14.62 -8.35 -7.40
CA LEU A 63 15.91 -7.75 -7.69
C LEU A 63 15.70 -6.74 -8.83
N ASN A 64 16.15 -5.50 -8.66
CA ASN A 64 16.00 -4.42 -9.64
C ASN A 64 17.00 -4.53 -10.81
N ASN A 65 17.49 -5.74 -11.08
CA ASN A 65 18.28 -6.01 -12.27
C ASN A 65 17.34 -6.25 -13.46
N ASP A 66 17.84 -6.13 -14.70
CA ASP A 66 17.08 -6.21 -15.97
C ASP A 66 16.15 -7.45 -16.13
N SER A 67 16.21 -8.44 -15.23
CA SER A 67 15.40 -9.66 -15.29
C SER A 67 14.02 -9.59 -14.60
N ASP A 68 13.69 -8.51 -13.89
CA ASP A 68 12.39 -8.31 -13.22
C ASP A 68 11.98 -9.51 -12.34
N GLU A 69 12.99 -10.23 -11.82
CA GLU A 69 12.84 -11.54 -11.19
C GLU A 69 12.25 -11.43 -9.78
N LYS A 70 11.25 -12.26 -9.49
CA LYS A 70 10.46 -12.20 -8.25
C LYS A 70 10.61 -13.49 -7.45
N PHE A 71 11.03 -13.35 -6.20
CA PHE A 71 11.07 -14.40 -5.19
C PHE A 71 9.91 -14.20 -4.22
N VAL A 72 9.06 -15.21 -4.07
CA VAL A 72 7.83 -15.12 -3.27
C VAL A 72 7.99 -15.93 -2.00
N PHE A 73 7.75 -15.29 -0.86
CA PHE A 73 7.75 -15.91 0.46
C PHE A 73 6.33 -15.88 1.02
N VAL A 74 5.77 -17.06 1.26
CA VAL A 74 4.44 -17.20 1.85
C VAL A 74 4.54 -17.15 3.38
N HIS A 75 3.56 -16.57 4.07
CA HIS A 75 3.52 -16.62 5.53
C HIS A 75 2.09 -16.73 6.05
N ASN A 76 1.96 -17.24 7.27
CA ASN A 76 0.67 -17.50 7.92
C ASN A 76 0.27 -16.46 8.97
N GLY A 77 1.19 -15.57 9.37
CA GLY A 77 0.96 -14.50 10.34
C GLY A 77 0.85 -13.11 9.70
N ASN A 78 0.64 -12.07 10.50
CA ASN A 78 0.79 -10.69 10.03
C ASN A 78 2.25 -10.25 10.23
N ILE A 79 2.81 -9.51 9.28
CA ILE A 79 4.06 -8.78 9.49
C ILE A 79 3.72 -7.61 10.41
N PRO A 80 4.39 -7.45 11.55
CA PRO A 80 4.09 -6.35 12.46
C PRO A 80 4.48 -5.01 11.82
N ASP A 81 3.70 -3.96 12.12
CA ASP A 81 4.09 -2.59 11.76
C ASP A 81 5.30 -2.10 12.58
N ASN A 82 5.51 -2.69 13.76
CA ASN A 82 6.67 -2.48 14.61
C ASN A 82 7.03 -3.78 15.34
N GLY A 83 8.27 -4.23 15.18
CA GLY A 83 8.82 -5.40 15.88
C GLY A 83 9.41 -6.44 14.94
N SER A 84 9.80 -7.57 15.53
CA SER A 84 10.46 -8.68 14.84
C SER A 84 9.47 -9.71 14.29
N PHE A 85 9.80 -10.36 13.19
CA PHE A 85 9.09 -11.52 12.66
C PHE A 85 10.06 -12.62 12.21
N SER A 86 9.56 -13.86 12.16
CA SER A 86 10.30 -15.00 11.61
C SER A 86 9.37 -15.89 10.78
N ILE A 87 9.86 -16.30 9.61
CA ILE A 87 9.16 -17.18 8.68
C ILE A 87 10.11 -18.32 8.33
N SER A 88 9.77 -19.53 8.75
CA SER A 88 10.57 -20.71 8.41
C SER A 88 10.40 -21.10 6.94
N SER A 89 11.44 -21.72 6.37
CA SER A 89 11.47 -22.36 5.05
C SER A 89 10.27 -23.25 4.76
N LYS A 90 9.81 -24.01 5.77
CA LYS A 90 8.64 -24.88 5.66
C LYS A 90 7.34 -24.10 5.38
N VAL A 91 7.25 -22.88 5.91
CA VAL A 91 6.08 -22.00 5.72
C VAL A 91 6.25 -21.13 4.48
N SER A 92 7.45 -20.61 4.24
CA SER A 92 7.75 -19.70 3.13
C SER A 92 7.62 -20.34 1.75
N GLY A 93 7.77 -21.67 1.67
CA GLY A 93 7.90 -22.38 0.40
C GLY A 93 9.26 -22.14 -0.26
N GLN A 94 10.22 -21.62 0.48
CA GLN A 94 11.58 -21.31 0.03
C GLN A 94 12.58 -22.16 0.80
N PRO A 95 13.76 -22.48 0.23
CA PRO A 95 14.80 -23.26 0.91
C PRO A 95 15.56 -22.44 1.98
N VAL A 96 14.98 -21.34 2.46
CA VAL A 96 15.57 -20.38 3.38
C VAL A 96 14.54 -19.97 4.44
N ASP A 97 15.04 -19.74 5.64
CA ASP A 97 14.32 -19.07 6.71
C ASP A 97 14.53 -17.56 6.56
N LEU A 98 13.49 -16.80 6.91
CA LEU A 98 13.51 -15.35 6.98
C LEU A 98 13.34 -14.89 8.42
N THR A 99 14.13 -13.91 8.82
CA THR A 99 13.97 -13.16 10.06
C THR A 99 14.08 -11.69 9.74
N GLY A 100 13.24 -10.86 10.33
CA GLY A 100 13.31 -9.43 10.06
C GLY A 100 12.72 -8.59 11.15
N ASP A 101 13.03 -7.31 11.09
CA ASP A 101 12.60 -6.28 12.02
C ASP A 101 12.01 -5.12 11.24
N VAL A 102 10.83 -4.67 11.69
CA VAL A 102 10.14 -3.50 11.14
C VAL A 102 10.16 -2.41 12.19
N SER A 103 10.59 -1.21 11.81
CA SER A 103 10.52 -0.01 12.63
C SER A 103 9.79 1.08 11.88
N THR A 104 8.61 1.45 12.39
CA THR A 104 7.75 2.49 11.82
C THR A 104 7.66 3.67 12.79
N VAL A 105 8.18 4.81 12.35
CA VAL A 105 8.09 6.10 13.04
C VAL A 105 7.04 6.94 12.34
N VAL A 106 6.01 7.34 13.09
CA VAL A 106 4.94 8.22 12.62
C VAL A 106 5.10 9.58 13.26
N THR A 107 5.13 10.62 12.44
CA THR A 107 5.17 12.02 12.88
C THR A 107 3.99 12.77 12.30
N ASN A 108 3.27 13.51 13.14
CA ASN A 108 2.18 14.36 12.70
C ASN A 108 2.67 15.80 12.72
N SER A 109 2.40 16.54 11.66
CA SER A 109 2.58 18.00 11.64
C SER A 109 1.53 18.71 12.50
N GLU A 110 1.70 20.02 12.68
CA GLU A 110 0.69 20.88 13.27
C GLU A 110 -0.60 20.85 12.45
N THR A 111 -1.72 21.04 13.14
CA THR A 111 -3.02 21.11 12.47
C THR A 111 -3.14 22.40 11.67
N ARG A 112 -3.59 22.27 10.43
CA ARG A 112 -3.79 23.34 9.45
C ARG A 112 -5.25 23.41 9.03
N GLU A 113 -5.63 24.57 8.53
CA GLU A 113 -6.95 24.81 7.95
C GLU A 113 -6.79 25.23 6.49
N GLY A 114 -7.78 24.88 5.66
CA GLY A 114 -7.76 25.25 4.26
C GLY A 114 -9.06 24.91 3.56
N THR A 115 -9.07 25.04 2.24
CA THR A 115 -10.19 24.65 1.39
C THR A 115 -9.74 23.60 0.39
N GLN A 116 -10.55 22.57 0.15
CA GLN A 116 -10.32 21.59 -0.90
C GLN A 116 -11.49 21.54 -1.87
N SER A 117 -11.21 21.23 -3.13
CA SER A 117 -12.23 20.96 -4.13
C SER A 117 -13.04 19.74 -3.74
N CYS A 118 -14.35 19.81 -3.98
CA CYS A 118 -15.28 18.73 -3.74
C CYS A 118 -16.35 18.74 -4.83
N THR A 119 -17.17 17.69 -4.88
CA THR A 119 -18.32 17.63 -5.78
C THR A 119 -19.56 17.26 -4.99
N TYR A 120 -20.68 17.87 -5.35
CA TYR A 120 -21.98 17.56 -4.77
C TYR A 120 -23.03 17.45 -5.88
N GLN A 121 -24.12 16.76 -5.59
CA GLN A 121 -25.21 16.58 -6.54
C GLN A 121 -26.35 17.53 -6.22
N ILE A 122 -26.82 18.25 -7.24
CA ILE A 122 -28.05 19.03 -7.16
C ILE A 122 -29.13 18.37 -8.01
N PRO A 123 -30.38 18.30 -7.52
CA PRO A 123 -31.49 17.83 -8.32
C PRO A 123 -31.86 18.91 -9.35
N GLU A 124 -31.88 18.53 -10.62
CA GLU A 124 -32.23 19.40 -11.75
C GLU A 124 -33.37 18.75 -12.54
N GLN A 125 -34.41 19.53 -12.83
CA GLN A 125 -35.51 19.06 -13.65
C GLN A 125 -35.11 19.18 -15.12
N VAL A 126 -34.91 18.03 -15.77
CA VAL A 126 -34.57 17.96 -17.19
C VAL A 126 -35.79 17.50 -17.96
N CYS A 127 -36.21 18.29 -18.95
CA CYS A 127 -37.35 17.98 -19.79
C CYS A 127 -36.92 17.74 -21.23
N TYR A 128 -37.41 16.65 -21.82
CA TYR A 128 -37.17 16.29 -23.22
C TYR A 128 -38.49 16.28 -24.00
N PRO A 129 -38.49 16.69 -25.28
CA PRO A 129 -39.68 16.61 -26.11
C PRO A 129 -40.04 15.15 -26.40
N THR A 130 -41.29 14.78 -26.14
CA THR A 130 -41.85 13.47 -26.48
C THR A 130 -42.55 13.52 -27.84
N GLY A 131 -41.76 13.39 -28.91
CA GLY A 131 -42.26 13.19 -30.27
C GLY A 131 -42.75 14.45 -31.01
N PRO A 132 -43.20 14.29 -32.27
CA PRO A 132 -43.50 15.40 -33.20
C PRO A 132 -44.77 16.21 -32.88
N TYR A 133 -45.58 15.77 -31.91
CA TYR A 133 -46.86 16.39 -31.55
C TYR A 133 -46.82 17.24 -30.26
N GLY A 134 -45.62 17.56 -29.73
CA GLY A 134 -45.46 18.65 -28.76
C GLY A 134 -45.63 18.32 -27.28
N GLY A 135 -45.47 17.06 -26.85
CA GLY A 135 -45.40 16.72 -25.43
C GLY A 135 -44.01 16.97 -24.82
N MET A 136 -43.94 17.23 -23.50
CA MET A 136 -42.68 17.32 -22.74
C MET A 136 -42.69 16.25 -21.63
N SER A 137 -41.66 15.41 -21.59
CA SER A 137 -41.40 14.50 -20.47
C SER A 137 -40.31 15.07 -19.60
N CYS A 138 -40.67 15.45 -18.37
CA CYS A 138 -39.74 15.98 -17.38
C CYS A 138 -39.36 14.89 -16.38
N SER A 139 -38.08 14.81 -16.04
CA SER A 139 -37.55 13.92 -15.02
C SER A 139 -36.58 14.67 -14.11
N MET A 140 -36.56 14.32 -12.82
CA MET A 140 -35.52 14.82 -11.91
C MET A 140 -34.24 14.04 -12.17
N GLN A 141 -33.19 14.74 -12.58
CA GLN A 141 -31.85 14.19 -12.75
C GLN A 141 -30.90 14.85 -11.76
N TYR A 142 -29.92 14.11 -11.26
CA TYR A 142 -28.90 14.68 -10.39
C TYR A 142 -27.72 15.15 -11.24
N ARG A 143 -27.43 16.45 -11.21
CA ARG A 143 -26.25 17.03 -11.83
C ARG A 143 -25.14 17.17 -10.79
N THR A 144 -23.96 16.64 -11.12
CA THR A 144 -22.75 16.83 -10.31
C THR A 144 -22.18 18.22 -10.55
N VAL A 145 -21.96 18.98 -9.47
CA VAL A 145 -21.41 20.33 -9.48
C VAL A 145 -20.12 20.34 -8.66
N ASN A 146 -19.13 21.10 -9.11
CA ASN A 146 -17.89 21.34 -8.38
C ASN A 146 -18.13 22.42 -7.33
N GLY A 147 -17.63 22.19 -6.12
CA GLY A 147 -17.67 23.13 -5.02
C GLY A 147 -16.35 23.17 -4.27
N LEU A 148 -16.33 23.98 -3.21
CA LEU A 148 -15.26 24.03 -2.23
C LEU A 148 -15.81 23.63 -0.87
N GLN A 149 -14.98 22.96 -0.09
CA GLN A 149 -15.25 22.71 1.32
C GLN A 149 -14.07 23.15 2.15
N TRP A 150 -14.36 23.77 3.29
CA TRP A 150 -13.35 24.03 4.31
C TRP A 150 -12.99 22.72 4.98
N ILE A 151 -11.70 22.55 5.27
CA ILE A 151 -11.15 21.38 5.96
C ILE A 151 -10.15 21.80 7.01
N ARG A 152 -10.07 20.99 8.07
CA ARG A 152 -8.99 20.99 9.04
C ARG A 152 -8.23 19.68 8.94
N TYR A 153 -6.92 19.74 8.72
CA TYR A 153 -6.10 18.57 8.46
C TYR A 153 -4.72 18.68 9.11
N TYR A 154 -4.01 17.57 9.22
CA TYR A 154 -2.56 17.56 9.42
C TYR A 154 -1.92 16.61 8.41
N ASP A 155 -0.69 16.90 8.03
CA ASP A 155 0.12 15.98 7.23
C ASP A 155 0.79 14.99 8.20
N ARG A 156 0.61 13.69 7.97
CA ARG A 156 1.23 12.58 8.69
C ARG A 156 2.35 12.02 7.84
N GLN A 157 3.57 12.03 8.37
CA GLN A 157 4.70 11.39 7.74
C GLN A 157 5.00 10.06 8.43
N THR A 158 5.08 9.00 7.64
CA THR A 158 5.40 7.64 8.08
C THR A 158 6.74 7.24 7.48
N ASN A 159 7.72 7.00 8.34
CA ASN A 159 9.02 6.45 7.97
C ASN A 159 9.09 5.01 8.47
N LYS A 160 9.22 4.06 7.54
CA LYS A 160 9.24 2.63 7.82
C LYS A 160 10.55 2.04 7.33
N ASN A 161 11.31 1.46 8.26
CA ASN A 161 12.58 0.78 8.02
C ASN A 161 12.36 -0.72 8.18
N VAL A 162 12.89 -1.50 7.25
CA VAL A 162 12.81 -2.95 7.25
C VAL A 162 14.21 -3.52 7.09
N ASN A 163 14.60 -4.33 8.07
CA ASN A 163 15.79 -5.17 8.02
C ASN A 163 15.32 -6.62 7.89
N LEU A 164 15.86 -7.36 6.93
CA LEU A 164 15.49 -8.75 6.67
C LEU A 164 16.76 -9.57 6.47
N SER A 165 17.00 -10.51 7.37
CA SER A 165 18.05 -11.52 7.27
C SER A 165 17.49 -12.81 6.65
N VAL A 166 18.27 -13.39 5.74
CA VAL A 166 17.96 -14.60 4.98
C VAL A 166 19.00 -15.65 5.31
N LYS A 167 18.53 -16.80 5.81
CA LYS A 167 19.39 -17.91 6.23
C LYS A 167 18.96 -19.22 5.57
N PRO A 168 19.87 -20.02 5.00
CA PRO A 168 19.54 -21.39 4.59
C PRO A 168 18.97 -22.17 5.78
N SER A 169 17.94 -22.99 5.55
CA SER A 169 17.20 -23.69 6.61
C SER A 169 18.07 -24.59 7.51
N SER A 170 19.21 -25.06 7.01
CA SER A 170 20.17 -25.89 7.73
C SER A 170 21.38 -25.13 8.27
N ALA A 171 21.54 -23.85 7.95
CA ALA A 171 22.71 -23.07 8.32
C ALA A 171 22.53 -22.39 9.68
N THR A 172 23.64 -22.10 10.36
CA THR A 172 23.67 -21.23 11.55
C THR A 172 24.06 -19.79 11.22
N VAL A 173 24.64 -19.57 10.04
CA VAL A 173 25.15 -18.27 9.59
C VAL A 173 24.26 -17.73 8.50
N GLU A 174 23.99 -16.43 8.56
CA GLU A 174 23.23 -15.66 7.58
C GLU A 174 23.92 -15.70 6.21
N SER A 175 23.11 -15.68 5.15
CA SER A 175 23.60 -15.68 3.77
C SER A 175 23.29 -14.38 3.05
N ALA A 176 22.26 -13.65 3.48
CA ALA A 176 21.99 -12.33 2.94
C ALA A 176 21.22 -11.45 3.92
N ASP A 177 21.42 -10.13 3.80
CA ASP A 177 20.75 -9.10 4.58
C ASP A 177 20.16 -8.05 3.64
N PHE A 178 18.87 -7.80 3.75
CA PHE A 178 18.17 -6.73 3.07
C PHE A 178 17.92 -5.58 4.04
N HIS A 179 18.28 -4.38 3.61
CA HIS A 179 17.99 -3.13 4.29
C HIS A 179 17.22 -2.22 3.34
N GLY A 180 16.01 -1.85 3.72
CA GLY A 180 15.18 -0.96 2.94
C GLY A 180 14.40 0.00 3.82
N ASN A 181 14.05 1.14 3.25
CA ASN A 181 13.23 2.13 3.92
C ASN A 181 12.23 2.76 2.96
N ILE A 182 11.07 3.11 3.47
CA ILE A 182 10.06 3.87 2.74
C ILE A 182 9.62 5.05 3.60
N ASN A 183 9.46 6.20 2.96
CA ASN A 183 8.93 7.40 3.58
C ASN A 183 7.75 7.88 2.73
N TYR A 184 6.59 8.03 3.36
CA TYR A 184 5.42 8.59 2.70
C TYR A 184 4.71 9.58 3.62
N ALA A 185 3.96 10.47 3.00
CA ALA A 185 3.19 11.50 3.69
C ALA A 185 1.74 11.46 3.24
N ASP A 186 0.84 11.35 4.22
CA ASP A 186 -0.60 11.34 4.02
C ASP A 186 -1.23 12.56 4.65
N ARG A 187 -2.21 13.16 3.97
CA ARG A 187 -3.03 14.20 4.56
C ARG A 187 -4.20 13.57 5.32
N VAL A 188 -4.26 13.79 6.63
CA VAL A 188 -5.36 13.31 7.47
C VAL A 188 -6.33 14.44 7.75
N VAL A 189 -7.53 14.37 7.16
CA VAL A 189 -8.63 15.32 7.41
C VAL A 189 -9.31 14.97 8.73
N THR A 190 -9.42 15.95 9.62
CA THR A 190 -10.00 15.82 10.97
C THR A 190 -11.39 16.44 11.07
N SER A 191 -11.70 17.42 10.23
CA SER A 191 -12.99 18.08 10.15
C SER A 191 -13.18 18.66 8.75
N GLU A 192 -14.43 18.69 8.28
CA GLU A 192 -14.81 19.25 6.99
C GLU A 192 -16.18 19.93 7.06
N SER A 193 -16.37 20.99 6.27
CA SER A 193 -17.67 21.62 6.06
C SER A 193 -18.43 20.91 4.94
N GLY A 194 -19.73 21.21 4.78
CA GLY A 194 -20.45 20.81 3.57
C GLY A 194 -19.84 21.42 2.32
N CYS A 195 -19.84 20.65 1.23
CA CYS A 195 -19.44 21.12 -0.11
C CYS A 195 -20.43 22.15 -0.63
N ARG A 196 -19.94 23.29 -1.11
CA ARG A 196 -20.75 24.39 -1.66
C ARG A 196 -20.15 25.00 -2.91
#